data_AF-A0A3N9NKR8-F1
#
_entry.id   AF-A0A3N9NKR8-F1
#
_cell.length_a   1.000
_cell.length_b   1.000
_cell.length_c   1.000
_cell.angle_alpha   90.00
_cell.angle_beta   90.00
_cell.angle_gamma   90.00
#
_symmetry.space_group_name_H-M   'P 1'
#
loop_
_entity.id
_entity.type
_entity.pdbx_description
1 polymer ?
#
loop_
_entity_poly.entity_id
_entity_poly.type
_entity_poly.pdbx_seq_one_letter_code
_entity_poly.pdbx_strand_id
1 'polypeptide(L)' 'MLGLGDFWVSSVFLLLILSTILCVVYGALNWNKDGIDDKVTREEEKKWEQEEREIEEKL' A
#
# COMPACT_ATOMS: atom_id res chain seq x y z
N MET A 1 15.59 33.38 -20.35
CA MET A 1 15.19 32.64 -19.13
C MET A 1 14.28 31.45 -19.47
N LEU A 2 14.72 30.58 -20.38
CA LEU A 2 14.26 29.19 -20.44
C LEU A 2 15.52 28.35 -20.21
N GLY A 3 16.04 28.47 -18.97
CA GLY A 3 17.40 28.13 -18.53
C GLY A 3 17.70 26.64 -18.52
N LEU A 4 17.61 26.00 -19.67
CA LEU A 4 18.00 24.61 -19.91
C LEU A 4 19.31 24.56 -20.69
N GLY A 5 20.27 25.40 -20.29
CA GLY A 5 21.64 25.39 -20.84
C GLY A 5 22.57 24.43 -20.10
N ASP A 6 22.14 23.91 -18.95
CA ASP A 6 22.96 23.05 -18.10
C ASP A 6 22.36 21.64 -18.03
N PHE A 7 23.14 20.66 -18.51
CA PHE A 7 22.80 19.24 -18.52
C PHE A 7 22.36 18.76 -17.12
N TRP A 8 22.97 19.31 -16.07
CA TRP A 8 22.65 19.00 -14.68
C TRP A 8 21.22 19.37 -14.32
N VAL A 9 20.74 20.54 -14.76
CA VAL A 9 19.39 21.02 -14.44
C VAL A 9 18.34 20.14 -15.13
N SER A 10 18.56 19.81 -16.41
CA SER A 10 17.67 18.90 -17.14
C SER A 10 17.63 17.50 -16.50
N SER A 11 18.77 17.01 -16.02
CA SER A 11 18.88 15.72 -15.34
C SER A 11 18.08 15.70 -14.03
N VAL A 12 18.12 16.77 -13.24
CA VAL A 12 17.33 16.89 -12.00
C VAL A 12 15.82 16.82 -12.29
N PHE A 13 15.34 17.51 -13.32
CA PHE A 13 13.94 17.43 -13.71
C PHE A 13 13.52 16.01 -14.13
N LEU A 14 14.37 15.32 -14.90
CA LEU A 14 14.12 13.92 -15.29
C LEU A 14 14.10 12.99 -14.08
N LEU A 15 15.05 13.13 -13.16
CA LEU A 15 15.13 12.34 -11.93
C LEU A 15 13.93 12.58 -11.01
N LEU A 16 13.43 13.81 -10.91
CA LEU A 16 12.21 14.13 -10.16
C LEU A 16 10.98 13.43 -10.71
N ILE A 17 10.83 13.42 -12.03
CA ILE A 17 9.72 12.71 -12.70
C ILE A 17 9.85 11.21 -12.46
N LEU A 18 11.05 10.64 -12.64
CA LEU A 18 11.30 9.22 -12.39
C LEU A 18 11.04 8.83 -10.93
N SER A 19 11.49 9.64 -9.97
CA SER A 19 11.24 9.43 -8.53
C SER A 19 9.75 9.43 -8.22
N THR A 20 9.00 10.40 -8.78
CA THR A 20 7.55 10.46 -8.63
C THR A 20 6.88 9.20 -9.16
N ILE A 21 7.26 8.75 -10.37
CA ILE A 21 6.72 7.53 -10.98
C ILE A 21 7.05 6.31 -10.10
N LEU A 22 8.29 6.18 -9.62
CA LEU A 22 8.70 5.08 -8.75
C LEU A 22 7.88 5.04 -7.45
N CYS A 23 7.65 6.18 -6.80
CA CYS A 23 6.83 6.27 -5.60
C CYS A 23 5.39 5.84 -5.86
N VAL A 24 4.79 6.30 -6.96
CA VAL A 24 3.41 5.95 -7.34
C VAL A 24 3.30 4.47 -7.67
N VAL A 25 4.22 3.93 -8.47
CA VAL A 25 4.23 2.51 -8.85
C VAL A 25 4.45 1.62 -7.63
N TYR A 26 5.43 1.94 -6.79
CA TYR A 26 5.69 1.19 -5.56
C TYR A 26 4.47 1.23 -4.64
N GLY A 27 3.91 2.43 -4.42
CA GLY A 27 2.67 2.61 -3.68
C GLY A 27 1.56 1.73 -4.24
N ALA A 28 1.26 1.82 -5.53
CA ALA A 28 0.22 1.02 -6.18
C ALA A 28 0.44 -0.49 -6.03
N LEU A 29 1.69 -0.97 -6.12
CA LEU A 29 2.03 -2.38 -5.96
C LEU A 29 1.98 -2.87 -4.50
N ASN A 30 2.26 -2.00 -3.53
CA ASN A 30 2.35 -2.36 -2.12
C ASN A 30 1.11 -1.95 -1.30
N TRP A 31 0.22 -1.11 -1.84
CA TRP A 31 -0.94 -0.53 -1.14
C TRP A 31 -1.89 -1.57 -0.54
N ASN A 32 -1.94 -2.77 -1.12
CA ASN A 32 -2.82 -3.85 -0.67
C ASN A 32 -2.05 -5.11 -0.20
N LYS A 33 -0.74 -5.02 0.00
CA LYS A 33 0.06 -6.15 0.51
C LYS A 33 -0.02 -6.31 2.01
N ASP A 34 -0.26 -5.23 2.74
CA ASP A 34 -0.27 -5.22 4.20
C ASP A 34 -1.64 -5.63 4.79
N GLY A 35 -2.66 -5.83 3.94
CA GLY A 35 -4.03 -6.16 4.37
C GLY A 35 -4.38 -7.65 4.36
N ILE A 36 -3.53 -8.54 3.81
CA ILE A 36 -3.89 -9.95 3.62
C ILE A 36 -2.66 -10.87 3.67
N ASP A 37 -1.96 -10.93 4.81
CA ASP A 37 -1.31 -12.20 5.18
C ASP A 37 -1.13 -12.37 6.68
N ASP A 38 -2.06 -11.84 7.48
CA ASP A 38 -2.16 -12.33 8.84
C ASP A 38 -3.18 -13.47 8.86
N LYS A 39 -2.73 -14.64 8.40
CA LYS A 39 -3.47 -15.90 8.56
C LYS A 39 -3.95 -16.06 10.01
N VAL A 40 -3.20 -15.51 10.95
CA VAL A 40 -3.56 -15.41 12.37
C VAL A 40 -4.81 -14.56 12.56
N THR A 41 -4.85 -13.32 12.06
CA THR A 41 -6.04 -12.45 12.16
C THR A 41 -7.28 -13.04 11.50
N ARG A 42 -7.15 -13.70 10.34
CA ARG A 42 -8.29 -14.34 9.67
C ARG A 42 -8.86 -15.52 10.46
N GLU A 43 -8.02 -16.33 11.09
CA GLU A 43 -8.49 -17.44 11.93
C GLU A 43 -9.06 -16.94 13.26
N GLU A 44 -8.51 -15.87 13.83
CA GLU A 44 -9.09 -15.19 14.97
C GLU A 44 -10.48 -14.63 14.64
N GLU A 45 -10.63 -13.83 13.58
CA GLU A 45 -11.94 -13.30 13.14
C GLU A 45 -13.00 -14.40 12.99
N LYS A 46 -12.66 -15.53 12.35
CA LYS A 46 -13.57 -16.67 12.24
C LYS A 46 -13.97 -17.26 13.59
N LYS A 47 -13.03 -17.32 14.54
CA LYS A 47 -13.30 -17.83 15.90
C LYS A 47 -14.25 -16.89 16.64
N TRP A 48 -14.03 -15.58 16.54
CA TRP A 48 -14.93 -14.58 17.11
C TRP A 48 -16.35 -14.66 16.50
N GLU A 49 -16.47 -14.77 15.17
CA GLU A 49 -17.78 -14.98 14.52
C GLU A 49 -18.50 -16.25 14.98
N GLN A 50 -17.76 -17.34 15.21
CA GLN A 50 -18.33 -18.58 15.73
C GLN A 50 -18.79 -18.43 17.18
N GLU A 51 -17.98 -17.82 18.04
CA GLU A 51 -18.33 -17.57 19.43
C GLU A 51 -19.55 -16.65 19.56
N GLU A 52 -19.66 -15.60 18.75
CA GLU A 52 -20.85 -14.74 18.71
C GLU A 52 -22.13 -15.50 18.32
N ARG A 53 -22.07 -16.31 17.25
CA ARG A 53 -23.21 -17.14 16.83
C ARG A 53 -23.63 -18.12 17.92
N GLU A 54 -22.67 -18.75 18.59
CA GLU A 54 -22.98 -19.66 19.70
C GLU A 54 -23.65 -18.94 20.88
N ILE A 55 -23.29 -17.69 21.15
CA ILE A 55 -23.91 -16.89 22.21
C ILE A 55 -25.34 -16.51 21.79
N GLU A 56 -25.55 -16.07 20.55
CA GLU A 56 -26.89 -15.75 20.01
C GLU A 56 -27.82 -16.96 20.00
N GLU A 57 -27.33 -18.14 19.61
CA GLU A 57 -28.14 -19.36 19.58
C GLU A 57 -28.49 -19.89 20.99
N LYS A 58 -27.70 -19.55 22.01
CA LYS A 58 -27.93 -19.96 23.40
C LYS A 58 -28.73 -18.95 24.23
N LEU A 59 -29.04 -17.76 23.68
CA LEU A 59 -29.83 -16.70 24.33
C LEU A 59 -31.33 -16.85 24.03
#